data_AF-A0A6A2XMH7-F1
#
_entry.id   AF-A0A6A2XMH7-F1
#
_cell.length_a   1.000
_cell.length_b   1.000
_cell.length_c   1.000
_cell.angle_alpha   90.00
_cell.angle_beta   90.00
_cell.angle_gamma   90.00
#
_symmetry.space_group_name_H-M   'P 1'
#
loop_
_entity.id
_entity.type
_entity.pdbx_description
1 polymer ?
#
loop_
_entity_poly.entity_id
_entity_poly.type
_entity_poly.pdbx_seq_one_letter_code
_entity_poly.pdbx_strand_id
1 'polypeptide(L)'
;MSFSLVPEMRILTMPSLAYNFSHVSEENESYFIYYYYNSSIITKYFMDSSGQMKQMSWLENIEQWTVFYFQPKRQCGVYAFCGAFASCNENFLPFCNCLNGFQPTSLQNWNQEVYSGGCARTTKLQCDNASGTGKGDRFLESRYTNFPSHPQNTMSVSSMECKSTCIQNCSCTAYAFENNQCSIWIGALLNLQQLGQDDTTWKLLYIKLAVSDIDSESSPGDKRVIFVPIAVSIGLLLLGLMMFIIMKWRRIVIGPKPAKGSLVAFEYRDLEKATKNFSEKLGKGGFGSVYKGTLPDGSIIAVKKLESINQGEKQFRAEVGTIGWINHVNLVRLCGFCSKGSSKLLVYDFVTKGSLDRHLFHGIDSEPLDWKTRYQIALGVARGLAYLHENCVDSIIHCDIKPENVLLDVDKCPKLSDFGLAKLLGREFSRVLTTMRGTVGYLAPEWVSGVAITPRADVYSFGMMLLELVSGMRNFDPTNDREGTFFPVWAARQVSEGVNVLNLLDDRLNGNADLEEVCRICKVACWCIQDNEKQRPSMGHVVQILEGFFNVSLPPMPRFLQGISDEGSTYFSSPT
;
A
#
# COMPACT_ATOMS: atom_id res chain seq x y z
N MET A 1 8.46 -3.83 -39.11
CA MET A 1 8.16 -2.51 -38.51
C MET A 1 7.53 -2.74 -37.15
N SER A 2 8.05 -2.15 -36.07
CA SER A 2 7.33 -2.14 -34.78
C SER A 2 6.59 -0.82 -34.67
N PHE A 3 5.26 -0.85 -34.64
CA PHE A 3 4.49 0.34 -34.34
C PHE A 3 4.40 0.47 -32.81
N SER A 4 4.99 1.53 -32.26
CA SER A 4 5.10 1.76 -30.81
C SER A 4 3.79 2.20 -30.14
N LEU A 5 2.72 2.42 -30.93
CA LEU A 5 1.42 2.93 -30.50
C LEU A 5 0.28 1.92 -30.75
N VAL A 6 0.61 0.64 -30.87
CA VAL A 6 -0.31 -0.44 -31.25
C VAL A 6 -0.21 -1.54 -30.19
N PRO A 7 -1.30 -2.28 -29.90
CA PRO A 7 -1.21 -3.54 -29.17
C PRO A 7 -0.06 -4.39 -29.73
N GLU A 8 0.70 -5.01 -28.84
CA GLU A 8 1.93 -5.70 -29.23
C GLU A 8 1.62 -6.76 -30.31
N MET A 9 2.23 -6.61 -31.49
CA MET A 9 2.23 -7.61 -32.55
C MET A 9 3.10 -8.81 -32.15
N ARG A 10 2.84 -9.41 -30.98
CA ARG A 10 3.45 -10.65 -30.53
C ARG A 10 2.50 -11.79 -30.84
N ILE A 11 2.80 -12.43 -31.96
CA ILE A 11 2.32 -13.78 -32.28
C ILE A 11 2.77 -14.72 -31.14
N LEU A 12 1.81 -15.48 -30.59
CA LEU A 12 1.96 -16.67 -29.73
C LEU A 12 2.47 -16.44 -28.29
N THR A 13 1.54 -16.30 -27.34
CA THR A 13 1.65 -16.89 -25.98
C THR A 13 0.31 -16.99 -25.24
N MET A 14 -0.78 -16.40 -25.76
CA MET A 14 -2.15 -16.63 -25.27
C MET A 14 -3.04 -17.12 -26.44
N PRO A 15 -3.57 -18.36 -26.40
CA PRO A 15 -4.32 -18.95 -27.52
C PRO A 15 -5.66 -18.28 -27.87
N SER A 16 -6.15 -17.33 -27.05
CA SER A 16 -7.52 -16.84 -27.13
C SER A 16 -7.73 -15.45 -27.75
N LEU A 17 -6.67 -14.71 -28.13
CA LEU A 17 -6.83 -13.37 -28.72
C LEU A 17 -5.97 -13.20 -29.96
N ALA A 18 -6.40 -13.83 -31.04
CA ALA A 18 -5.83 -13.57 -32.35
C ALA A 18 -6.41 -12.24 -32.89
N TYR A 19 -5.54 -11.31 -33.25
CA TYR A 19 -5.88 -10.12 -34.07
C TYR A 19 -5.39 -10.39 -35.49
N ASN A 20 -6.17 -10.02 -36.49
CA ASN A 20 -5.72 -9.97 -37.87
C ASN A 20 -5.27 -8.55 -38.18
N PHE A 21 -4.13 -8.41 -38.86
CA PHE A 21 -3.54 -7.13 -39.20
C PHE A 21 -3.42 -7.04 -40.73
N SER A 22 -3.93 -5.96 -41.31
CA SER A 22 -3.67 -5.59 -42.70
C SER A 22 -2.90 -4.28 -42.75
N HIS A 23 -1.97 -4.16 -43.69
CA HIS A 23 -1.20 -2.95 -43.93
C HIS A 23 -1.59 -2.40 -45.31
N VAL A 24 -1.85 -1.09 -45.37
CA VAL A 24 -2.15 -0.36 -46.59
C VAL A 24 -1.09 0.72 -46.73
N SER A 25 -0.48 0.80 -47.91
CA SER A 25 0.52 1.81 -48.24
C SER A 25 0.25 2.36 -49.63
N GLU A 26 -0.12 3.63 -49.69
CA GLU A 26 -0.34 4.41 -50.90
C GLU A 26 0.68 5.56 -50.95
N GLU A 27 0.73 6.32 -52.06
CA GLU A 27 1.69 7.43 -52.22
C GLU A 27 1.52 8.54 -51.16
N ASN A 28 0.30 8.73 -50.63
CA ASN A 28 -0.02 9.80 -49.68
C ASN A 28 -0.23 9.32 -48.23
N GLU A 29 -0.47 8.02 -48.00
CA GLU A 29 -0.73 7.51 -46.66
C GLU A 29 -0.26 6.07 -46.48
N SER A 30 0.18 5.77 -45.26
CA SER A 30 0.49 4.40 -44.84
C SER A 30 -0.18 4.18 -43.49
N TYR A 31 -1.08 3.20 -43.43
CA TYR A 31 -1.81 2.84 -42.23
C TYR A 31 -1.95 1.33 -42.13
N PHE A 32 -2.25 0.84 -40.95
CA PHE A 32 -2.59 -0.56 -40.73
C PHE A 32 -3.97 -0.62 -40.08
N ILE A 33 -4.74 -1.64 -40.45
CA ILE A 33 -6.03 -1.94 -39.84
C ILE A 33 -5.85 -3.23 -39.05
N TYR A 34 -6.49 -3.33 -37.90
CA TYR A 34 -6.56 -4.58 -37.16
C TYR A 34 -7.99 -4.86 -36.71
N TYR A 35 -8.34 -6.14 -36.71
CA TYR A 35 -9.63 -6.63 -36.25
C TYR A 35 -9.44 -7.91 -35.44
N TYR A 36 -10.37 -8.18 -34.53
CA TYR A 36 -10.39 -9.45 -33.81
C TYR A 36 -10.80 -10.58 -34.76
N TYR A 37 -10.21 -11.77 -34.59
CA TYR A 37 -10.65 -12.96 -35.32
C TYR A 37 -12.10 -13.33 -35.01
N ASN A 38 -12.54 -13.08 -33.77
CA ASN A 38 -13.93 -13.23 -33.35
C ASN A 38 -14.58 -11.86 -33.24
N SER A 39 -15.42 -11.50 -34.21
CA SER A 39 -16.16 -10.23 -34.25
C SER A 39 -17.22 -10.08 -33.16
N SER A 40 -17.54 -11.16 -32.44
CA SER A 40 -18.48 -11.15 -31.30
C SER A 40 -17.85 -10.61 -30.02
N ILE A 41 -16.51 -10.47 -29.93
CA ILE A 41 -15.84 -9.97 -28.73
C ILE A 41 -16.13 -8.47 -28.57
N ILE A 42 -16.86 -8.13 -27.51
CA ILE A 42 -17.16 -6.74 -27.17
C ILE A 42 -15.87 -6.08 -26.66
N THR A 43 -15.50 -4.96 -27.24
CA THR A 43 -14.31 -4.21 -26.84
C THR A 43 -14.62 -2.75 -26.57
N LYS A 44 -13.86 -2.13 -25.66
CA LYS A 44 -13.93 -0.70 -25.39
C LYS A 44 -12.53 -0.11 -25.39
N TYR A 45 -12.41 1.03 -26.06
CA TYR A 45 -11.19 1.83 -26.08
C TYR A 45 -11.52 3.18 -25.44
N PHE A 46 -10.81 3.54 -24.38
CA PHE A 46 -11.08 4.77 -23.64
C PHE A 46 -9.81 5.33 -23.01
N MET A 47 -9.85 6.62 -22.67
CA MET A 47 -8.82 7.26 -21.84
C MET A 47 -9.36 7.34 -20.41
N ASP A 48 -8.59 6.86 -19.44
CA ASP A 48 -8.98 6.99 -18.04
C ASP A 48 -8.63 8.35 -17.46
N SER A 49 -9.04 8.60 -16.21
CA SER A 49 -8.80 9.87 -15.51
C SER A 49 -7.32 10.18 -15.27
N SER A 50 -6.42 9.21 -15.40
CA SER A 50 -4.98 9.44 -15.33
C SER A 50 -4.40 9.98 -16.63
N GLY A 51 -5.17 9.94 -17.74
CA GLY A 51 -4.73 10.30 -19.08
C GLY A 51 -4.14 9.12 -19.86
N GLN A 52 -4.19 7.90 -19.31
CA GLN A 52 -3.68 6.70 -19.98
C GLN A 52 -4.78 6.13 -20.89
N MET A 53 -4.43 5.88 -22.15
CA MET A 53 -5.34 5.18 -23.07
C MET A 53 -5.33 3.71 -22.74
N LYS A 54 -6.51 3.08 -22.72
CA LYS A 54 -6.72 1.67 -22.41
C LYS A 54 -7.68 1.04 -23.39
N GLN A 55 -7.37 -0.18 -23.80
CA GLN A 55 -8.28 -1.08 -24.49
C GLN A 55 -8.62 -2.23 -23.56
N MET A 56 -9.91 -2.46 -23.37
CA MET A 56 -10.42 -3.61 -22.65
C MET A 56 -11.28 -4.46 -23.58
N SER A 57 -11.25 -5.77 -23.39
CA SER A 57 -12.16 -6.69 -24.04
C SER A 57 -12.99 -7.42 -22.99
N TRP A 58 -14.27 -7.61 -23.30
CA TRP A 58 -15.17 -8.44 -22.54
C TRP A 58 -14.84 -9.89 -22.83
N LEU A 59 -14.45 -10.62 -21.80
CA LEU A 59 -14.19 -12.05 -21.89
C LEU A 59 -15.43 -12.80 -21.40
N GLU A 60 -16.17 -13.41 -22.32
CA GLU A 60 -17.44 -14.11 -22.01
C GLU A 60 -17.27 -15.25 -21.00
N ASN A 61 -16.15 -15.96 -21.06
CA ASN A 61 -15.82 -17.06 -20.15
C ASN A 61 -15.66 -16.63 -18.68
N ILE A 62 -15.39 -15.35 -18.42
CA ILE A 62 -15.17 -14.81 -17.07
C ILE A 62 -16.04 -13.58 -16.79
N GLU A 63 -17.00 -13.27 -17.68
CA GLU A 63 -17.93 -12.13 -17.64
C GLU A 63 -17.29 -10.81 -17.11
N GLN A 64 -16.08 -10.50 -17.56
CA GLN A 64 -15.35 -9.31 -17.09
C GLN A 64 -14.59 -8.58 -18.20
N TRP A 65 -14.38 -7.29 -17.96
CA TRP A 65 -13.52 -6.44 -18.79
C TRP A 65 -12.05 -6.65 -18.41
N THR A 66 -11.24 -7.16 -19.32
CA THR A 66 -9.80 -7.32 -19.12
C THR A 66 -9.04 -6.30 -19.95
N VAL A 67 -8.03 -5.63 -19.35
CA VAL A 67 -7.15 -4.70 -20.08
C VAL A 67 -6.17 -5.51 -20.92
N PHE A 68 -6.21 -5.30 -22.24
CA PHE A 68 -5.28 -5.95 -23.17
C PHE A 68 -4.22 -5.00 -23.71
N TYR A 69 -4.49 -3.70 -23.66
CA TYR A 69 -3.57 -2.70 -24.13
C TYR A 69 -3.72 -1.43 -23.30
N PHE A 70 -2.60 -0.79 -23.04
CA PHE A 70 -2.57 0.55 -22.47
C PHE A 70 -1.33 1.31 -22.95
N GLN A 71 -1.49 2.60 -23.16
CA GLN A 71 -0.42 3.48 -23.63
C GLN A 71 -0.54 4.85 -22.95
N PRO A 72 0.58 5.45 -22.51
CA PRO A 72 1.94 4.91 -22.46
C PRO A 72 2.10 3.78 -21.44
N LYS A 73 3.03 2.84 -21.69
CA LYS A 73 3.32 1.70 -20.78
C LYS A 73 3.82 2.12 -19.40
N ARG A 74 4.46 3.28 -19.34
CA ARG A 74 5.02 3.90 -18.15
C ARG A 74 4.11 5.05 -17.73
N GLN A 75 3.76 5.13 -16.45
CA GLN A 75 2.86 6.15 -15.90
C GLN A 75 3.44 7.57 -16.07
N CYS A 76 4.74 7.75 -15.86
CA CYS A 76 5.46 9.00 -16.11
C CYS A 76 5.56 9.36 -17.60
N GLY A 77 5.23 8.42 -18.49
CA GLY A 77 5.06 8.69 -19.91
C GLY A 77 3.78 9.46 -20.23
N VAL A 78 2.79 9.47 -19.32
CA VAL A 78 1.52 10.16 -19.55
C VAL A 78 1.76 11.67 -19.57
N TYR A 79 1.21 12.35 -20.58
CA TYR A 79 1.35 13.79 -20.72
C TYR A 79 0.81 14.51 -19.48
N ALA A 80 1.61 15.43 -18.93
CA ALA A 80 1.29 16.22 -17.74
C ALA A 80 0.83 15.43 -16.50
N PHE A 81 1.26 14.17 -16.33
CA PHE A 81 0.83 13.31 -15.21
C PHE A 81 0.99 13.98 -13.83
N CYS A 82 2.15 14.60 -13.58
CA CYS A 82 2.45 15.32 -12.34
C CYS A 82 2.01 16.79 -12.35
N GLY A 83 1.36 17.26 -13.41
CA GLY A 83 1.03 18.67 -13.60
C GLY A 83 2.25 19.58 -13.76
N ALA A 84 2.01 20.89 -13.70
CA ALA A 84 3.03 21.93 -13.89
C ALA A 84 4.06 21.95 -12.77
N PHE A 85 5.32 22.22 -13.11
CA PHE A 85 6.42 22.44 -12.16
C PHE A 85 6.65 21.28 -11.17
N ALA A 86 6.40 20.07 -11.63
CA ALA A 86 6.67 18.83 -10.91
C ALA A 86 7.48 17.87 -11.78
N SER A 87 8.32 17.06 -11.14
CA SER A 87 9.01 15.95 -11.77
C SER A 87 8.34 14.62 -11.43
N CYS A 88 8.35 13.70 -12.40
CA CYS A 88 7.84 12.36 -12.27
C CYS A 88 8.97 11.36 -12.07
N ASN A 89 8.81 10.44 -11.13
CA ASN A 89 9.74 9.35 -10.88
C ASN A 89 8.99 8.08 -10.50
N GLU A 90 9.00 7.07 -11.37
CA GLU A 90 8.30 5.80 -11.12
C GLU A 90 8.94 4.96 -10.03
N ASN A 91 10.18 5.26 -9.65
CA ASN A 91 10.94 4.50 -8.67
C ASN A 91 10.71 4.97 -7.22
N PHE A 92 10.07 6.13 -7.02
CA PHE A 92 9.84 6.75 -5.71
C PHE A 92 8.37 7.06 -5.51
N LEU A 93 7.90 7.09 -4.26
CA LEU A 93 6.54 7.50 -3.94
C LEU A 93 6.52 8.65 -2.90
N PRO A 94 5.82 9.76 -3.17
CA PRO A 94 4.91 10.00 -4.30
C PRO A 94 5.65 10.05 -5.66
N PHE A 95 4.98 9.59 -6.74
CA PHE A 95 5.57 9.56 -8.09
C PHE A 95 5.90 10.98 -8.57
N CYS A 96 5.20 11.97 -8.03
CA CYS A 96 5.30 13.36 -8.42
C CYS A 96 5.86 14.18 -7.26
N ASN A 97 6.95 14.90 -7.53
CA ASN A 97 7.56 15.83 -6.58
C ASN A 97 7.59 17.23 -7.19
N CYS A 98 7.26 18.24 -6.39
CA CYS A 98 7.44 19.62 -6.82
C CYS A 98 8.93 19.93 -7.00
N LEU A 99 9.24 20.77 -7.98
CA LEU A 99 10.60 21.26 -8.19
C LEU A 99 11.01 22.17 -7.01
N ASN A 100 12.31 22.31 -6.77
CA ASN A 100 12.82 23.21 -5.72
C ASN A 100 12.31 24.65 -5.94
N GLY A 101 11.80 25.27 -4.87
CA GLY A 101 11.14 26.59 -4.94
C GLY A 101 9.65 26.55 -5.30
N PHE A 102 9.07 25.37 -5.49
CA PHE A 102 7.64 25.18 -5.79
C PHE A 102 6.95 24.31 -4.73
N GLN A 103 5.65 24.55 -4.53
CA GLN A 103 4.82 23.81 -3.59
C GLN A 103 3.51 23.35 -4.26
N PRO A 104 2.84 22.28 -3.79
CA PRO A 104 1.61 21.79 -4.39
C PRO A 104 0.53 22.88 -4.43
N THR A 105 -0.19 22.99 -5.56
CA THR A 105 -1.31 23.94 -5.68
C THR A 105 -2.46 23.60 -4.72
N SER A 106 -2.66 22.31 -4.46
CA SER A 106 -3.59 21.79 -3.45
C SER A 106 -2.94 20.65 -2.68
N LEU A 107 -2.65 20.87 -1.40
CA LEU A 107 -2.06 19.86 -0.53
C LEU A 107 -3.01 18.67 -0.32
N GLN A 108 -4.32 18.92 -0.30
CA GLN A 108 -5.34 17.86 -0.17
C GLN A 108 -5.32 16.91 -1.37
N ASN A 109 -5.29 17.44 -2.60
CA ASN A 109 -5.21 16.63 -3.82
C ASN A 109 -3.87 15.86 -3.88
N TRP A 110 -2.77 16.50 -3.50
CA TRP A 110 -1.44 15.87 -3.44
C TRP A 110 -1.41 14.70 -2.45
N ASN A 111 -2.04 14.85 -1.28
CA ASN A 111 -2.16 13.79 -0.27
C ASN A 111 -3.06 12.63 -0.72
N GLN A 112 -3.97 12.88 -1.66
CA GLN A 112 -4.84 11.88 -2.29
C GLN A 112 -4.25 11.30 -3.59
N GLU A 113 -2.98 11.57 -3.88
CA GLU A 113 -2.28 11.14 -5.10
C GLU A 113 -2.88 11.68 -6.42
N VAL A 114 -3.59 12.81 -6.35
CA VAL A 114 -4.12 13.54 -7.51
C VAL A 114 -3.18 14.69 -7.85
N TYR A 115 -2.24 14.43 -8.77
CA TYR A 115 -1.15 15.35 -9.10
C TYR A 115 -1.44 16.30 -10.28
N SER A 116 -2.58 16.15 -10.95
CA SER A 116 -2.92 16.92 -12.15
C SER A 116 -2.95 18.44 -11.93
N GLY A 117 -3.17 18.88 -10.69
CA GLY A 117 -3.13 20.30 -10.30
C GLY A 117 -1.73 20.92 -10.25
N GLY A 118 -0.67 20.13 -10.39
CA GLY A 118 0.71 20.60 -10.38
C GLY A 118 1.14 21.33 -9.10
N CYS A 119 2.25 22.02 -9.23
CA CYS A 119 2.84 22.87 -8.21
C CYS A 119 2.79 24.35 -8.63
N ALA A 120 2.90 25.25 -7.67
CA ALA A 120 2.97 26.69 -7.87
C ALA A 120 4.26 27.22 -7.23
N ARG A 121 4.77 28.35 -7.75
CA ARG A 121 5.95 29.02 -7.18
C ARG A 121 5.67 29.45 -5.74
N THR A 122 6.63 29.20 -4.85
CA THR A 122 6.56 29.63 -3.45
C THR A 122 6.81 31.13 -3.34
N THR A 123 7.83 31.61 -4.07
CA THR A 123 8.25 33.01 -4.07
C THR A 123 8.08 33.62 -5.47
N LYS A 124 7.59 34.87 -5.53
CA LYS A 124 7.48 35.61 -6.79
C LYS A 124 8.87 36.04 -7.29
N LEU A 125 9.06 35.97 -8.61
CA LEU A 125 10.28 36.45 -9.27
C LEU A 125 10.37 37.99 -9.19
N GLN A 126 11.58 38.50 -9.06
CA GLN A 126 11.85 39.93 -8.84
C GLN A 126 12.22 40.64 -10.14
N CYS A 127 11.54 40.34 -11.25
CA CYS A 127 11.88 40.74 -12.62
C CYS A 127 12.30 42.21 -12.85
N ASP A 128 12.00 43.12 -11.92
CA ASP A 128 12.23 44.56 -11.99
C ASP A 128 13.42 45.07 -11.16
N ASN A 129 14.63 44.56 -11.37
CA ASN A 129 15.84 45.26 -10.89
C ASN A 129 17.00 45.19 -11.90
N ALA A 130 16.82 45.92 -13.01
CA ALA A 130 17.93 46.40 -13.83
C ALA A 130 18.81 47.46 -13.11
N SER A 131 18.49 47.82 -11.86
CA SER A 131 19.22 48.79 -11.04
C SER A 131 19.86 48.15 -9.80
N GLY A 132 20.90 47.34 -10.02
CA GLY A 132 22.13 47.27 -9.20
C GLY A 132 22.11 47.01 -7.68
N THR A 133 20.99 46.82 -6.97
CA THR A 133 21.02 46.72 -5.49
C THR A 133 20.17 45.61 -4.85
N GLY A 134 19.39 44.85 -5.62
CA GLY A 134 18.72 43.63 -5.15
C GLY A 134 19.49 42.37 -5.58
N LYS A 135 19.58 41.34 -4.71
CA LYS A 135 20.03 40.00 -5.13
C LYS A 135 19.00 39.42 -6.11
N GLY A 136 19.14 39.68 -7.42
CA GLY A 136 18.15 39.31 -8.45
C GLY A 136 18.02 37.80 -8.75
N ASP A 137 17.00 37.41 -9.52
CA ASP A 137 16.68 36.01 -9.87
C ASP A 137 17.90 35.20 -10.35
N ARG A 138 17.97 33.93 -9.95
CA ARG A 138 19.09 33.03 -10.28
C ARG A 138 18.59 31.74 -10.91
N PHE A 139 19.50 31.03 -11.56
CA PHE A 139 19.22 29.73 -12.14
C PHE A 139 19.79 28.63 -11.24
N LEU A 140 18.95 27.67 -10.89
CA LEU A 140 19.35 26.42 -10.25
C LEU A 140 19.69 25.39 -11.33
N GLU A 141 20.88 24.83 -11.26
CA GLU A 141 21.29 23.70 -12.08
C GLU A 141 20.59 22.43 -11.60
N SER A 142 19.91 21.72 -12.50
CA SER A 142 19.17 20.50 -12.17
C SER A 142 19.29 19.46 -13.28
N ARG A 143 19.34 18.18 -12.91
CA ARG A 143 19.56 17.06 -13.84
C ARG A 143 18.29 16.21 -13.97
N TYR A 144 17.91 15.94 -15.21
CA TYR A 144 16.72 15.16 -15.55
C TYR A 144 17.01 14.20 -16.69
N THR A 145 16.18 13.16 -16.86
CA THR A 145 16.34 12.17 -17.93
C THR A 145 16.03 12.79 -19.31
N ASN A 146 15.07 13.71 -19.37
CA ASN A 146 14.64 14.40 -20.59
C ASN A 146 14.32 15.87 -20.33
N PHE A 147 14.27 16.67 -21.41
CA PHE A 147 13.82 18.05 -21.35
C PHE A 147 12.29 18.15 -21.20
N PRO A 148 11.78 19.22 -20.55
CA PRO A 148 10.34 19.47 -20.49
C PRO A 148 9.71 19.61 -21.87
N SER A 149 8.44 19.27 -22.00
CA SER A 149 7.70 19.38 -23.27
C SER A 149 7.61 20.84 -23.76
N HIS A 150 7.50 21.02 -25.08
CA HIS A 150 7.31 22.30 -25.76
C HIS A 150 8.43 23.36 -25.54
N PRO A 151 9.71 23.03 -25.81
CA PRO A 151 10.76 24.05 -25.82
C PRO A 151 10.57 25.06 -26.95
N GLN A 152 10.89 26.32 -26.69
CA GLN A 152 11.16 27.29 -27.75
C GLN A 152 12.64 27.25 -28.07
N ASN A 153 12.96 26.77 -29.28
CA ASN A 153 14.34 26.60 -29.71
C ASN A 153 14.81 27.82 -30.49
N THR A 154 16.01 28.29 -30.18
CA THR A 154 16.71 29.34 -30.92
C THR A 154 18.16 28.93 -31.18
N MET A 155 18.72 29.44 -32.26
CA MET A 155 20.15 29.31 -32.53
C MET A 155 20.90 30.32 -31.68
N SER A 156 21.82 29.86 -30.85
CA SER A 156 22.64 30.72 -29.99
C SER A 156 24.08 30.20 -29.99
N VAL A 157 25.02 31.13 -29.94
CA VAL A 157 26.45 30.84 -30.07
C VAL A 157 27.02 30.32 -28.74
N SER A 158 26.35 30.56 -27.61
CA SER A 158 26.82 30.12 -26.30
C SER A 158 25.71 29.93 -25.25
N SER A 159 25.97 29.08 -24.26
CA SER A 159 25.11 28.91 -23.08
C SER A 159 24.87 30.21 -22.31
N MET A 160 25.84 31.14 -22.29
CA MET A 160 25.70 32.45 -21.64
C MET A 160 24.68 33.35 -22.35
N GLU A 161 24.65 33.31 -23.67
CA GLU A 161 23.65 34.04 -24.46
C GLU A 161 22.26 33.43 -24.27
N CYS A 162 22.14 32.09 -24.26
CA CYS A 162 20.89 31.39 -23.93
C CYS A 162 20.35 31.78 -22.54
N LYS A 163 21.24 31.85 -21.55
CA LYS A 163 20.94 32.33 -20.20
C LYS A 163 20.45 33.78 -20.20
N SER A 164 21.14 34.66 -20.94
CA SER A 164 20.79 36.09 -21.03
C SER A 164 19.41 36.29 -21.67
N THR A 165 19.08 35.52 -22.70
CA THR A 165 17.75 35.55 -23.34
C THR A 165 16.65 35.18 -22.35
N CYS A 166 16.87 34.15 -21.53
CA CYS A 166 15.89 33.74 -20.51
C CYS A 166 15.84 34.72 -19.33
N ILE A 167 16.96 35.31 -18.92
CA ILE A 167 16.95 36.23 -17.76
C ILE A 167 16.19 37.53 -18.06
N GLN A 168 16.32 38.05 -19.28
CA GLN A 168 15.64 39.27 -19.76
C GLN A 168 14.13 39.09 -19.95
N ASN A 169 13.66 37.86 -20.17
CA ASN A 169 12.25 37.55 -20.26
C ASN A 169 11.71 37.12 -18.88
N CYS A 170 10.86 37.96 -18.27
CA CYS A 170 10.27 37.67 -16.95
C CYS A 170 9.43 36.38 -16.95
N SER A 171 8.81 36.04 -18.07
CA SER A 171 7.98 34.84 -18.23
C SER A 171 8.79 33.57 -18.51
N CYS A 172 10.11 33.68 -18.72
CA CYS A 172 10.97 32.53 -18.90
C CYS A 172 11.20 31.81 -17.57
N THR A 173 10.96 30.50 -17.57
CA THR A 173 11.04 29.65 -16.37
C THR A 173 12.30 28.80 -16.36
N ALA A 174 12.79 28.35 -17.50
CA ALA A 174 14.00 27.54 -17.58
C ALA A 174 14.68 27.67 -18.94
N TYR A 175 15.97 27.33 -19.00
CA TYR A 175 16.70 27.13 -20.26
C TYR A 175 17.60 25.89 -20.20
N ALA A 176 17.97 25.40 -21.38
CA ALA A 176 18.97 24.37 -21.59
C ALA A 176 19.79 24.70 -22.84
N PHE A 177 21.05 24.27 -22.86
CA PHE A 177 21.94 24.47 -24.01
C PHE A 177 22.69 23.17 -24.29
N GLU A 178 22.43 22.57 -25.45
CA GLU A 178 23.02 21.30 -25.88
C GLU A 178 23.29 21.39 -27.39
N ASN A 179 24.47 20.96 -27.85
CA ASN A 179 24.84 20.93 -29.29
C ASN A 179 24.62 22.25 -30.05
N ASN A 180 25.01 23.40 -29.47
CA ASN A 180 24.79 24.74 -30.02
C ASN A 180 23.31 25.13 -30.24
N GLN A 181 22.39 24.41 -29.61
CA GLN A 181 20.97 24.70 -29.61
C GLN A 181 20.55 25.21 -28.24
N CYS A 182 19.94 26.40 -28.21
CA CYS A 182 19.35 26.97 -27.02
C CYS A 182 17.85 26.62 -26.97
N SER A 183 17.42 25.98 -25.88
CA SER A 183 16.02 25.70 -25.60
C SER A 183 15.58 26.51 -24.39
N ILE A 184 14.53 27.33 -24.54
CA ILE A 184 13.93 28.09 -23.44
C ILE A 184 12.48 27.66 -23.22
N TRP A 185 12.02 27.71 -21.97
CA TRP A 185 10.64 27.43 -21.61
C TRP A 185 9.98 28.66 -21.01
N ILE A 186 8.84 29.04 -21.59
CA ILE A 186 8.01 30.15 -21.12
C ILE A 186 6.77 29.55 -20.44
N GLY A 187 6.52 29.92 -19.18
CA GLY A 187 5.40 29.39 -18.41
C GLY A 187 5.68 28.03 -17.76
N ALA A 188 4.72 27.10 -17.83
CA ALA A 188 4.74 25.83 -17.09
C ALA A 188 5.78 24.84 -17.63
N LEU A 189 6.50 24.18 -16.72
CA LEU A 189 7.35 23.03 -17.06
C LEU A 189 6.51 21.76 -16.88
N LEU A 190 6.43 20.94 -17.93
CA LEU A 190 5.64 19.70 -17.95
C LEU A 190 6.51 18.51 -18.36
N ASN A 191 6.09 17.32 -17.92
CA ASN A 191 6.69 16.03 -18.32
C ASN A 191 8.18 15.88 -17.97
N LEU A 192 8.64 16.53 -16.90
CA LEU A 192 9.95 16.27 -16.35
C LEU A 192 10.01 14.88 -15.73
N GLN A 193 11.07 14.13 -16.02
CA GLN A 193 11.34 12.82 -15.43
C GLN A 193 12.67 12.86 -14.69
N GLN A 194 12.67 12.43 -13.44
CA GLN A 194 13.88 12.38 -12.61
C GLN A 194 14.71 11.14 -12.93
N LEU A 195 16.03 11.27 -12.78
CA LEU A 195 16.99 10.19 -13.03
C LEU A 195 16.70 8.96 -12.14
N GLY A 196 16.71 7.77 -12.76
CA GLY A 196 16.77 6.50 -12.06
C GLY A 196 18.18 6.20 -11.50
N GLN A 197 18.29 5.20 -10.61
CA GLN A 197 19.58 4.79 -10.02
C GLN A 197 20.59 4.28 -11.06
N ASP A 198 20.12 3.83 -12.22
CA ASP A 198 20.92 3.22 -13.29
C ASP A 198 21.04 4.10 -14.57
N ASP A 199 20.48 5.32 -14.56
CA ASP A 199 20.50 6.20 -15.73
C ASP A 199 21.87 6.91 -15.86
N THR A 200 22.66 6.50 -16.85
CA THR A 200 23.96 7.13 -17.17
C THR A 200 23.82 8.35 -18.07
N THR A 201 22.65 8.55 -18.69
CA THR A 201 22.34 9.67 -19.58
C THR A 201 21.43 10.67 -18.87
N TRP A 202 21.92 11.90 -18.71
CA TRP A 202 21.18 12.99 -18.08
C TRP A 202 21.30 14.26 -18.91
N LYS A 203 20.28 15.11 -18.83
CA LYS A 203 20.22 16.42 -19.45
C LYS A 203 20.22 17.50 -18.39
N LEU A 204 20.97 18.56 -18.67
CA LEU A 204 21.09 19.71 -17.77
C LEU A 204 20.01 20.74 -18.06
N LEU A 205 19.21 21.06 -17.04
CA LEU A 205 18.18 22.09 -17.10
C LEU A 205 18.46 23.15 -16.04
N TYR A 206 18.40 24.41 -16.44
CA TYR A 206 18.60 25.56 -15.57
C TYR A 206 17.26 26.22 -15.27
N ILE A 207 16.77 26.08 -14.04
CA ILE A 207 15.45 26.57 -13.62
C ILE A 207 15.58 27.91 -12.91
N LYS A 208 14.83 28.93 -13.34
CA LYS A 208 14.82 30.29 -12.77
C LYS A 208 14.04 30.33 -11.45
N LEU A 209 14.72 30.70 -10.37
CA LEU A 209 14.22 30.79 -8.99
C LEU A 209 14.56 32.14 -8.33
N ALA A 210 13.82 32.49 -7.29
CA ALA A 210 14.15 33.61 -6.42
C ALA A 210 15.37 33.27 -5.53
N VAL A 211 16.17 34.28 -5.17
CA VAL A 211 17.41 34.05 -4.38
C VAL A 211 17.15 33.50 -2.98
N SER A 212 16.04 33.89 -2.37
CA SER A 212 15.60 33.37 -1.07
C SER A 212 15.43 31.85 -1.06
N ASP A 213 15.09 31.27 -2.21
CA ASP A 213 14.78 29.85 -2.34
C ASP A 213 16.06 29.01 -2.61
N ILE A 214 17.21 29.66 -2.78
CA ILE A 214 18.52 29.02 -3.01
C ILE A 214 19.40 29.09 -1.75
N ASP A 215 19.35 30.19 -0.99
CA ASP A 215 20.23 30.43 0.16
C ASP A 215 19.80 29.68 1.46
N SER A 216 18.65 28.99 1.48
CA SER A 216 18.06 28.39 2.69
C SER A 216 18.76 27.11 3.22
N GLU A 217 19.83 26.63 2.59
CA GLU A 217 20.55 25.42 3.03
C GLU A 217 21.89 25.67 3.78
N SER A 218 22.28 26.92 4.10
CA SER A 218 23.58 27.18 4.74
C SER A 218 23.55 27.86 6.13
N SER A 219 23.65 27.00 7.16
CA SER A 219 24.25 27.19 8.50
C SER A 219 23.57 28.04 9.61
N PRO A 220 23.62 27.60 10.89
CA PRO A 220 23.12 28.33 12.05
C PRO A 220 24.13 29.37 12.57
N GLY A 221 23.61 30.54 12.94
CA GLY A 221 24.39 31.73 13.32
C GLY A 221 25.15 31.62 14.64
N ASP A 222 26.42 32.05 14.58
CA ASP A 222 27.37 32.23 15.67
C ASP A 222 27.03 33.52 16.47
N LYS A 223 26.93 33.44 17.80
CA LYS A 223 26.71 34.60 18.69
C LYS A 223 27.89 34.74 19.65
N ARG A 224 28.69 35.79 19.44
CA ARG A 224 29.74 36.23 20.37
C ARG A 224 29.15 36.98 21.56
N VAL A 225 29.59 36.64 22.77
CA VAL A 225 29.31 37.37 24.02
C VAL A 225 30.64 37.81 24.64
N ILE A 226 30.68 39.04 25.13
CA ILE A 226 31.84 39.73 25.73
C ILE A 226 31.89 39.44 27.25
N PHE A 227 33.09 39.20 27.79
CA PHE A 227 33.38 39.00 29.24
C PHE A 227 33.72 40.33 29.94
N VAL A 228 33.46 40.49 31.26
CA VAL A 228 34.41 40.36 32.42
C VAL A 228 33.69 40.89 33.71
N PRO A 229 34.04 40.62 35.01
CA PRO A 229 34.52 39.41 35.75
C PRO A 229 33.60 39.01 36.99
N ILE A 230 33.38 37.73 37.32
CA ILE A 230 34.03 36.84 38.34
C ILE A 230 34.11 37.46 39.77
N ALA A 231 33.36 37.01 40.78
CA ALA A 231 33.72 35.82 41.58
C ALA A 231 32.59 35.12 42.38
N VAL A 232 31.31 35.50 42.25
CA VAL A 232 30.19 34.86 43.01
C VAL A 232 29.44 33.81 42.17
N SER A 233 29.59 33.85 40.85
CA SER A 233 28.74 33.11 39.90
C SER A 233 29.07 31.63 39.72
N ILE A 234 30.28 31.18 40.08
CA ILE A 234 30.73 29.80 39.85
C ILE A 234 30.02 28.81 40.79
N GLY A 235 29.78 29.21 42.05
CA GLY A 235 29.08 28.37 43.02
C GLY A 235 27.62 28.11 42.64
N LEU A 236 26.92 29.14 42.16
CA LEU A 236 25.53 29.03 41.69
C LEU A 236 25.42 28.28 40.37
N LEU A 237 26.40 28.41 39.47
CA LEU A 237 26.45 27.65 38.23
C LEU A 237 26.70 26.16 38.47
N LEU A 238 27.57 25.78 39.41
CA LEU A 238 27.82 24.38 39.74
C LEU A 238 26.62 23.73 40.45
N LEU A 239 25.96 24.44 41.38
CA LEU A 239 24.71 23.99 41.99
C LEU A 239 23.58 23.89 40.97
N GLY A 240 23.46 24.87 40.08
CA GLY A 240 22.51 24.87 38.98
C GLY A 240 22.76 23.73 37.98
N LEU A 241 24.02 23.45 37.65
CA LEU A 241 24.42 22.35 36.78
C LEU A 241 24.14 20.99 37.44
N MET A 242 24.47 20.85 38.72
CA MET A 242 24.18 19.62 39.47
C MET A 242 22.67 19.41 39.61
N MET A 243 21.90 20.46 39.91
CA MET A 243 20.44 20.39 39.98
C MET A 243 19.83 20.13 38.59
N PHE A 244 20.40 20.70 37.53
CA PHE A 244 20.02 20.41 36.15
C PHE A 244 20.34 18.96 35.77
N ILE A 245 21.49 18.43 36.17
CA ILE A 245 21.86 17.02 35.97
C ILE A 245 20.90 16.12 36.75
N ILE A 246 20.57 16.45 38.00
CA ILE A 246 19.59 15.71 38.82
C ILE A 246 18.19 15.81 38.22
N MET A 247 17.76 16.96 37.71
CA MET A 247 16.47 17.14 37.04
C MET A 247 16.43 16.40 35.70
N LYS A 248 17.53 16.37 34.95
CA LYS A 248 17.66 15.61 33.70
C LYS A 248 17.68 14.10 33.98
N TRP A 249 18.39 13.66 35.02
CA TRP A 249 18.35 12.28 35.51
C TRP A 249 16.96 11.89 36.01
N ARG A 250 16.29 12.74 36.79
CA ARG A 250 14.91 12.51 37.23
C ARG A 250 13.93 12.46 36.05
N ARG A 251 14.10 13.27 35.00
CA ARG A 251 13.30 13.19 33.76
C ARG A 251 13.60 11.96 32.92
N ILE A 252 14.83 11.45 32.94
CA ILE A 252 15.24 10.23 32.21
C ILE A 252 14.75 8.97 32.93
N VAL A 253 14.77 8.96 34.27
CA VAL A 253 14.35 7.82 35.10
C VAL A 253 12.84 7.83 35.36
N ILE A 254 12.23 9.01 35.44
CA ILE A 254 10.80 9.23 35.64
C ILE A 254 10.32 10.14 34.51
N GLY A 255 10.35 9.62 33.28
CA GLY A 255 9.62 10.26 32.18
C GLY A 255 8.14 10.37 32.54
N PRO A 256 7.41 11.41 32.08
CA PRO A 256 5.97 11.46 32.26
C PRO A 256 5.41 10.17 31.69
N LYS A 257 4.70 9.37 32.51
CA LYS A 257 3.99 8.19 32.02
C LYS A 257 3.08 8.67 30.90
N PRO A 258 3.26 8.23 29.64
CA PRO A 258 2.28 8.51 28.61
C PRO A 258 0.93 8.02 29.12
N ALA A 259 -0.13 8.79 28.91
CA ALA A 259 -1.47 8.36 29.25
C ALA A 259 -1.70 6.98 28.61
N LYS A 260 -2.25 6.04 29.37
CA LYS A 260 -2.50 4.67 28.91
C LYS A 260 -3.39 4.76 27.66
N GLY A 261 -2.80 4.59 26.47
CA GLY A 261 -3.48 4.76 25.17
C GLY A 261 -2.89 5.78 24.20
N SER A 262 -1.90 6.60 24.57
CA SER A 262 -1.24 7.52 23.62
C SER A 262 -0.07 6.86 22.90
N LEU A 263 0.00 7.01 21.57
CA LEU A 263 1.10 6.51 20.74
C LEU A 263 2.43 7.21 21.08
N VAL A 264 3.47 6.43 21.40
CA VAL A 264 4.78 6.95 21.84
C VAL A 264 5.78 6.98 20.69
N ALA A 265 6.47 8.10 20.49
CA ALA A 265 7.64 8.17 19.62
C ALA A 265 8.90 7.76 20.40
N PHE A 266 9.46 6.61 20.05
CA PHE A 266 10.68 6.07 20.66
C PHE A 266 11.92 6.48 19.89
N GLU A 267 13.05 6.67 20.59
CA GLU A 267 14.35 6.74 19.93
C GLU A 267 14.81 5.35 19.49
N TYR A 268 15.51 5.26 18.37
CA TYR A 268 16.06 3.99 17.87
C TYR A 268 16.94 3.28 18.91
N ARG A 269 17.75 4.05 19.66
CA ARG A 269 18.66 3.49 20.69
C ARG A 269 17.90 2.85 21.84
N ASP A 270 16.73 3.38 22.19
CA ASP A 270 15.90 2.82 23.25
C ASP A 270 15.35 1.46 22.83
N LEU A 271 14.87 1.35 21.59
CA LEU A 271 14.37 0.08 21.04
C LEU A 271 15.50 -0.93 20.80
N GLU A 272 16.66 -0.48 20.34
CA GLU A 272 17.86 -1.31 20.20
C GLU A 272 18.26 -1.89 21.57
N LYS A 273 18.26 -1.09 22.63
CA LYS A 273 18.54 -1.55 23.99
C LYS A 273 17.45 -2.50 24.50
N ALA A 274 16.18 -2.13 24.34
CA ALA A 274 15.03 -2.92 24.80
C ALA A 274 14.98 -4.31 24.15
N THR A 275 15.42 -4.42 22.90
CA THR A 275 15.47 -5.67 22.12
C THR A 275 16.82 -6.40 22.22
N LYS A 276 17.74 -5.92 23.07
CA LYS A 276 19.12 -6.46 23.21
C LYS A 276 19.84 -6.57 21.87
N ASN A 277 19.80 -5.47 21.10
CA ASN A 277 20.29 -5.38 19.73
C ASN A 277 19.56 -6.34 18.77
N PHE A 278 18.22 -6.37 18.86
CA PHE A 278 17.36 -7.20 18.01
C PHE A 278 17.72 -8.70 18.05
N SER A 279 18.03 -9.24 19.25
CA SER A 279 18.57 -10.60 19.38
C SER A 279 17.50 -11.70 19.29
N GLU A 280 16.31 -11.47 19.86
CA GLU A 280 15.23 -12.47 19.93
C GLU A 280 14.20 -12.20 18.83
N LYS A 281 14.35 -12.87 17.68
CA LYS A 281 13.42 -12.78 16.56
C LYS A 281 12.19 -13.68 16.81
N LEU A 282 11.00 -13.08 16.77
CA LEU A 282 9.71 -13.75 16.92
C LEU A 282 9.16 -14.28 15.59
N GLY A 283 9.51 -13.62 14.50
CA GLY A 283 9.10 -13.97 13.14
C GLY A 283 9.70 -13.03 12.09
N LYS A 284 9.59 -13.45 10.82
CA LYS A 284 9.91 -12.64 9.65
C LYS A 284 8.74 -12.74 8.66
N GLY A 285 8.17 -11.60 8.31
CA GLY A 285 7.13 -11.50 7.28
C GLY A 285 7.67 -10.88 6.00
N GLY A 286 6.81 -10.67 5.00
CA GLY A 286 7.18 -10.00 3.74
C GLY A 286 7.62 -8.54 3.91
N PHE A 287 7.43 -7.98 5.10
CA PHE A 287 7.52 -6.55 5.40
C PHE A 287 8.63 -6.20 6.39
N GLY A 288 9.25 -7.22 6.99
CA GLY A 288 10.34 -7.05 7.94
C GLY A 288 10.35 -8.14 9.00
N SER A 289 11.13 -7.87 10.04
CA SER A 289 11.37 -8.79 11.14
C SER A 289 10.75 -8.28 12.44
N VAL A 290 10.15 -9.17 13.22
CA VAL A 290 9.56 -8.84 14.52
C VAL A 290 10.45 -9.39 15.63
N TYR A 291 10.76 -8.56 16.62
CA TYR A 291 11.65 -8.87 17.72
C TYR A 291 10.96 -8.68 19.06
N LYS A 292 11.28 -9.51 20.04
CA LYS A 292 10.83 -9.30 21.41
C LYS A 292 11.71 -8.25 22.08
N GLY A 293 11.08 -7.40 22.89
CA GLY A 293 11.81 -6.44 23.72
C GLY A 293 11.17 -6.29 25.10
N THR A 294 11.91 -5.65 26.00
CA THR A 294 11.44 -5.28 27.33
C THR A 294 11.78 -3.81 27.58
N LEU A 295 10.75 -3.00 27.81
CA LEU A 295 10.89 -1.58 28.13
C LEU A 295 11.43 -1.39 29.57
N PRO A 296 11.97 -0.21 29.92
CA PRO A 296 12.52 0.05 31.26
C PRO A 296 11.52 -0.11 32.42
N ASP A 297 10.23 0.02 32.14
CA ASP A 297 9.14 -0.18 33.10
C ASP A 297 8.75 -1.66 33.29
N GLY A 298 9.42 -2.57 32.58
CA GLY A 298 9.14 -4.02 32.60
C GLY A 298 8.12 -4.49 31.57
N SER A 299 7.52 -3.57 30.80
CA SER A 299 6.54 -3.93 29.76
C SER A 299 7.20 -4.74 28.65
N ILE A 300 6.61 -5.90 28.31
CA ILE A 300 7.07 -6.73 27.20
C ILE A 300 6.43 -6.23 25.91
N ILE A 301 7.27 -5.99 24.89
CA ILE A 301 6.85 -5.42 23.60
C ILE A 301 7.28 -6.30 22.43
N ALA A 302 6.55 -6.18 21.33
CA ALA A 302 6.95 -6.68 20.02
C ALA A 302 7.38 -5.50 19.13
N VAL A 303 8.62 -5.53 18.64
CA VAL A 303 9.19 -4.49 17.79
C VAL A 303 9.30 -5.01 16.35
N LYS A 304 8.44 -4.51 15.47
CA LYS A 304 8.49 -4.79 14.03
C LYS A 304 9.44 -3.81 13.37
N LYS A 305 10.60 -4.29 12.91
CA LYS A 305 11.58 -3.53 12.15
C LYS A 305 11.31 -3.73 10.66
N LEU A 306 10.97 -2.65 9.97
CA LEU A 306 10.67 -2.67 8.54
C LEU A 306 11.98 -2.63 7.75
N GLU A 307 12.18 -3.60 6.86
CA GLU A 307 13.46 -3.84 6.18
C GLU A 307 13.49 -3.28 4.74
N SER A 308 12.34 -3.05 4.12
CA SER A 308 12.24 -2.48 2.76
C SER A 308 12.08 -0.95 2.82
N ILE A 309 12.95 -0.19 2.15
CA ILE A 309 12.95 1.28 2.20
C ILE A 309 11.60 1.84 1.69
N ASN A 310 11.22 1.50 0.44
CA ASN A 310 10.04 2.07 -0.20
C ASN A 310 8.72 1.43 0.28
N GLN A 311 8.72 0.11 0.51
CA GLN A 311 7.51 -0.59 0.94
C GLN A 311 7.27 -0.45 2.44
N GLY A 312 8.34 -0.43 3.24
CA GLY A 312 8.28 -0.24 4.69
C GLY A 312 7.79 1.15 5.05
N GLU A 313 8.11 2.21 4.31
CA GLU A 313 7.57 3.54 4.62
C GLU A 313 6.05 3.62 4.41
N LYS A 314 5.52 3.00 3.34
CA LYS A 314 4.07 2.93 3.13
C LYS A 314 3.36 2.19 4.25
N GLN A 315 3.90 1.04 4.65
CA GLN A 315 3.33 0.24 5.73
C GLN A 315 3.40 0.98 7.05
N PHE A 316 4.54 1.61 7.32
CA PHE A 316 4.70 2.47 8.50
C PHE A 316 3.60 3.53 8.56
N ARG A 317 3.36 4.26 7.46
CA ARG A 317 2.30 5.27 7.40
C ARG A 317 0.91 4.65 7.52
N ALA A 318 0.66 3.50 6.89
CA ALA A 318 -0.61 2.79 7.00
C ALA A 318 -0.90 2.37 8.44
N GLU A 319 0.06 1.72 9.12
CA GLU A 319 -0.12 1.24 10.50
C GLU A 319 -0.23 2.41 11.49
N VAL A 320 0.62 3.42 11.39
CA VAL A 320 0.54 4.61 12.26
C VAL A 320 -0.75 5.41 12.02
N GLY A 321 -1.19 5.51 10.76
CA GLY A 321 -2.41 6.24 10.39
C GLY A 321 -3.72 5.50 10.69
N THR A 322 -3.70 4.17 10.78
CA THR A 322 -4.90 3.34 11.04
C THR A 322 -5.01 2.94 12.51
N ILE A 323 -4.14 2.02 12.97
CA ILE A 323 -4.23 1.41 14.30
C ILE A 323 -3.61 2.30 15.41
N GLY A 324 -2.89 3.35 15.06
CA GLY A 324 -2.20 4.22 16.02
C GLY A 324 -3.09 4.85 17.11
N TRP A 325 -4.40 4.96 16.86
CA TRP A 325 -5.38 5.53 17.80
C TRP A 325 -6.48 4.55 18.19
N ILE A 326 -6.37 3.28 17.79
CA ILE A 326 -7.40 2.28 17.98
C ILE A 326 -7.08 1.40 19.18
N ASN A 327 -8.08 1.20 20.04
CA ASN A 327 -8.01 0.28 21.15
C ASN A 327 -9.27 -0.59 21.18
N HIS A 328 -9.10 -1.87 20.86
CA HIS A 328 -10.18 -2.85 20.83
C HIS A 328 -9.65 -4.20 21.34
N VAL A 329 -10.47 -4.94 22.08
CA VAL A 329 -10.05 -6.20 22.74
C VAL A 329 -9.52 -7.24 21.75
N ASN A 330 -10.08 -7.25 20.52
CA ASN A 330 -9.69 -8.17 19.45
C ASN A 330 -8.69 -7.60 18.44
N LEU A 331 -8.02 -6.49 18.73
CA LEU A 331 -6.97 -5.91 17.89
C LEU A 331 -5.66 -5.80 18.70
N VAL A 332 -4.52 -6.01 18.04
CA VAL A 332 -3.21 -5.79 18.67
C VAL A 332 -2.96 -4.28 18.75
N ARG A 333 -2.67 -3.79 19.95
CA ARG A 333 -2.46 -2.36 20.19
C ARG A 333 -1.07 -1.93 19.73
N LEU A 334 -1.02 -0.90 18.88
CA LEU A 334 0.21 -0.18 18.57
C LEU A 334 0.54 0.77 19.74
N CYS A 335 1.63 0.49 20.44
CA CYS A 335 2.12 1.27 21.57
C CYS A 335 2.89 2.51 21.15
N GLY A 336 3.58 2.42 20.01
CA GLY A 336 4.44 3.48 19.55
C GLY A 336 5.20 3.13 18.29
N PHE A 337 6.10 4.01 17.91
CA PHE A 337 6.89 3.87 16.70
C PHE A 337 8.25 4.55 16.85
N CYS A 338 9.19 4.21 15.97
CA CYS A 338 10.44 4.95 15.78
C CYS A 338 10.59 5.26 14.29
N SER A 339 10.88 6.53 13.99
CA SER A 339 11.24 7.00 12.66
C SER A 339 12.58 7.73 12.74
N LYS A 340 13.67 7.06 12.35
CA LYS A 340 15.02 7.64 12.33
C LYS A 340 15.69 7.37 10.99
N GLY A 341 15.80 8.40 10.15
CA GLY A 341 16.31 8.26 8.78
C GLY A 341 15.50 7.20 8.01
N SER A 342 16.18 6.22 7.42
CA SER A 342 15.56 5.07 6.75
C SER A 342 15.01 4.01 7.70
N SER A 343 15.37 4.03 8.99
CA SER A 343 14.90 3.03 9.96
C SER A 343 13.50 3.35 10.45
N LYS A 344 12.55 2.46 10.12
CA LYS A 344 11.15 2.51 10.56
C LYS A 344 10.83 1.30 11.43
N LEU A 345 10.40 1.56 12.66
CA LEU A 345 10.04 0.51 13.62
C LEU A 345 8.67 0.80 14.22
N LEU A 346 7.88 -0.26 14.43
CA LEU A 346 6.57 -0.23 15.05
C LEU A 346 6.62 -1.05 16.33
N VAL A 347 6.01 -0.56 17.41
CA VAL A 347 6.07 -1.16 18.74
C VAL A 347 4.66 -1.55 19.15
N TYR A 348 4.42 -2.83 19.41
CA TYR A 348 3.13 -3.38 19.81
C TYR A 348 3.19 -4.01 21.20
N ASP A 349 2.01 -4.18 21.81
CA ASP A 349 1.88 -5.09 22.95
C ASP A 349 2.31 -6.50 22.52
N PHE A 350 3.14 -7.16 23.34
CA PHE A 350 3.55 -8.53 23.05
C PHE A 350 2.40 -9.50 23.36
N VAL A 351 2.02 -10.30 22.36
CA VAL A 351 0.96 -11.31 22.46
C VAL A 351 1.60 -12.71 22.58
N THR A 352 1.29 -13.39 23.68
CA THR A 352 2.16 -14.45 24.23
C THR A 352 2.06 -15.81 23.55
N LYS A 353 0.91 -16.22 23.01
CA LYS A 353 0.73 -17.56 22.40
C LYS A 353 1.06 -17.58 20.91
N GLY A 354 1.47 -16.45 20.31
CA GLY A 354 1.82 -16.38 18.90
C GLY A 354 0.60 -16.41 17.98
N SER A 355 0.83 -16.69 16.70
CA SER A 355 -0.17 -16.66 15.62
C SER A 355 -1.01 -17.94 15.53
N LEU A 356 -2.27 -17.79 15.12
CA LEU A 356 -3.26 -18.86 15.02
C LEU A 356 -2.83 -19.98 14.07
N ASP A 357 -2.11 -19.66 12.99
CA ASP A 357 -1.60 -20.66 12.04
C ASP A 357 -0.72 -21.72 12.72
N ARG A 358 0.06 -21.33 13.74
CA ARG A 358 0.91 -22.26 14.49
C ARG A 358 0.09 -23.24 15.32
N HIS A 359 -1.08 -22.82 15.80
CA HIS A 359 -1.99 -23.66 16.59
C HIS A 359 -2.90 -24.53 15.72
N LEU A 360 -3.16 -24.11 14.48
CA LEU A 360 -4.01 -24.87 13.56
C LEU A 360 -3.24 -25.92 12.77
N PHE A 361 -2.04 -25.59 12.28
CA PHE A 361 -1.41 -26.37 11.21
C PHE A 361 -0.07 -27.02 11.59
N HIS A 362 0.62 -26.54 12.63
CA HIS A 362 1.95 -27.05 13.00
C HIS A 362 1.87 -27.88 14.29
N GLY A 363 2.05 -29.20 14.17
CA GLY A 363 2.44 -30.10 15.27
C GLY A 363 1.59 -31.36 15.39
N ILE A 364 2.19 -32.52 15.08
CA ILE A 364 1.72 -33.85 15.53
C ILE A 364 1.82 -33.96 17.06
N ASP A 365 2.66 -33.11 17.69
CA ASP A 365 2.98 -33.13 19.12
C ASP A 365 2.29 -32.03 19.95
N SER A 366 1.43 -31.19 19.36
CA SER A 366 0.67 -30.15 20.08
C SER A 366 -0.80 -30.49 20.11
N GLU A 367 -1.44 -30.39 21.28
CA GLU A 367 -2.88 -30.57 21.40
C GLU A 367 -3.63 -29.60 20.48
N PRO A 368 -4.57 -30.08 19.64
CA PRO A 368 -5.34 -29.22 18.76
C PRO A 368 -6.21 -28.27 19.60
N LEU A 369 -6.46 -27.06 19.08
CA LEU A 369 -7.45 -26.18 19.69
C LEU A 369 -8.81 -26.87 19.71
N ASP A 370 -9.42 -26.97 20.89
CA ASP A 370 -10.78 -27.49 21.03
C ASP A 370 -11.80 -26.63 20.26
N TRP A 371 -12.94 -27.24 19.95
CA TRP A 371 -13.98 -26.60 19.15
C TRP A 371 -14.45 -25.27 19.75
N LYS A 372 -14.72 -25.25 21.06
CA LYS A 372 -15.20 -24.05 21.75
C LYS A 372 -14.23 -22.88 21.59
N THR A 373 -12.94 -23.14 21.72
CA THR A 373 -11.89 -22.14 21.52
C THR A 373 -11.87 -21.65 20.08
N ARG A 374 -11.96 -22.55 19.09
CA ARG A 374 -12.04 -22.17 17.67
C ARG A 374 -13.25 -21.27 17.40
N TYR A 375 -14.42 -21.62 17.93
CA TYR A 375 -15.63 -20.81 17.78
C TYR A 375 -15.48 -19.41 18.38
N GLN A 376 -14.88 -19.31 19.58
CA GLN A 376 -14.60 -18.01 20.21
C GLN A 376 -13.56 -17.19 19.44
N ILE A 377 -12.58 -17.85 18.81
CA ILE A 377 -11.62 -17.19 17.91
C ILE A 377 -12.34 -16.59 16.70
N ALA A 378 -13.21 -17.36 16.02
CA ALA A 378 -14.02 -16.86 14.91
C ALA A 378 -14.85 -15.64 15.30
N LEU A 379 -15.56 -15.74 16.43
CA LEU A 379 -16.40 -14.66 16.93
C LEU A 379 -15.59 -13.42 17.32
N GLY A 380 -14.44 -13.59 17.97
CA GLY A 380 -13.56 -12.48 18.34
C GLY A 380 -12.94 -11.77 17.12
N VAL A 381 -12.51 -12.52 16.11
CA VAL A 381 -12.04 -11.93 14.84
C VAL A 381 -13.18 -11.18 14.15
N ALA A 382 -14.38 -11.76 14.12
CA ALA A 382 -15.56 -11.10 13.54
C ALA A 382 -15.88 -9.77 14.23
N ARG A 383 -15.82 -9.73 15.56
CA ARG A 383 -15.99 -8.50 16.36
C ARG A 383 -14.92 -7.45 16.06
N GLY A 384 -13.66 -7.88 15.95
CA GLY A 384 -12.56 -6.99 15.56
C GLY A 384 -12.76 -6.36 14.18
N LEU A 385 -13.16 -7.16 13.20
CA LEU A 385 -13.48 -6.68 11.85
C LEU A 385 -14.73 -5.79 11.80
N ALA A 386 -15.80 -6.16 12.51
CA ALA A 386 -17.00 -5.33 12.63
C ALA A 386 -16.65 -3.94 13.18
N TYR A 387 -15.81 -3.88 14.22
CA TYR A 387 -15.33 -2.62 14.76
C TYR A 387 -14.58 -1.78 13.72
N LEU A 388 -13.67 -2.38 12.94
CA LEU A 388 -12.91 -1.69 11.90
C LEU A 388 -13.80 -1.15 10.77
N HIS A 389 -14.79 -1.92 10.33
CA HIS A 389 -15.65 -1.56 9.20
C HIS A 389 -16.76 -0.59 9.60
N GLU A 390 -17.38 -0.81 10.75
CA GLU A 390 -18.67 -0.22 11.11
C GLU A 390 -18.56 0.82 12.24
N ASN A 391 -17.58 0.69 13.15
CA ASN A 391 -17.50 1.55 14.36
C ASN A 391 -16.34 2.55 14.38
N CYS A 392 -15.30 2.37 13.57
CA CYS A 392 -14.25 3.38 13.41
C CYS A 392 -14.80 4.65 12.75
N VAL A 393 -14.17 5.81 12.95
CA VAL A 393 -14.62 7.07 12.32
C VAL A 393 -14.62 6.91 10.80
N ASP A 394 -13.45 6.58 10.25
CA ASP A 394 -13.30 6.10 8.89
C ASP A 394 -13.37 4.57 8.89
N SER A 395 -13.99 3.99 7.87
CA SER A 395 -13.98 2.54 7.70
C SER A 395 -12.56 2.08 7.39
N ILE A 396 -12.08 1.04 8.06
CA ILE A 396 -10.74 0.50 7.86
C ILE A 396 -10.83 -0.87 7.24
N ILE A 397 -10.30 -1.03 6.02
CA ILE A 397 -10.18 -2.33 5.35
C ILE A 397 -8.80 -2.88 5.70
N HIS A 398 -8.73 -4.05 6.33
CA HIS A 398 -7.49 -4.66 6.81
C HIS A 398 -6.61 -5.19 5.67
N CYS A 399 -7.21 -5.78 4.62
CA CYS A 399 -6.53 -6.22 3.40
C CYS A 399 -5.58 -7.44 3.56
N ASP A 400 -5.51 -8.09 4.72
CA ASP A 400 -4.65 -9.28 4.93
C ASP A 400 -5.17 -10.18 6.06
N ILE A 401 -6.46 -10.50 6.04
CA ILE A 401 -7.06 -11.41 7.03
C ILE A 401 -6.69 -12.86 6.68
N LYS A 402 -6.01 -13.53 7.61
CA LYS A 402 -5.55 -14.92 7.53
C LYS A 402 -5.07 -15.40 8.91
N PRO A 403 -4.91 -16.71 9.14
CA PRO A 403 -4.46 -17.25 10.44
C PRO A 403 -3.12 -16.70 10.94
N GLU A 404 -2.18 -16.37 10.05
CA GLU A 404 -0.86 -15.84 10.42
C GLU A 404 -0.95 -14.46 11.09
N ASN A 405 -2.01 -13.70 10.79
CA ASN A 405 -2.22 -12.34 11.29
C ASN A 405 -3.19 -12.28 12.48
N VAL A 406 -3.69 -13.42 12.96
CA VAL A 406 -4.49 -13.53 14.20
C VAL A 406 -3.59 -14.04 15.31
N LEU A 407 -3.26 -13.19 16.28
CA LEU A 407 -2.47 -13.58 17.45
C LEU A 407 -3.36 -14.02 18.61
N LEU A 408 -2.89 -14.94 19.43
CA LEU A 408 -3.61 -15.44 20.61
C LEU A 408 -2.91 -14.99 21.90
N ASP A 409 -3.67 -14.40 22.82
CA ASP A 409 -3.16 -14.08 24.16
C ASP A 409 -3.19 -15.29 25.11
N VAL A 410 -2.88 -15.07 26.39
CA VAL A 410 -2.81 -16.12 27.41
C VAL A 410 -4.12 -16.90 27.55
N ASP A 411 -5.25 -16.23 27.32
CA ASP A 411 -6.61 -16.78 27.43
C ASP A 411 -7.13 -17.29 26.07
N LYS A 412 -6.23 -17.39 25.07
CA LYS A 412 -6.54 -17.73 23.68
C LYS A 412 -7.56 -16.80 23.03
N CYS A 413 -7.68 -15.56 23.52
CA CYS A 413 -8.50 -14.53 22.89
C CYS A 413 -7.79 -14.00 21.63
N PRO A 414 -8.50 -13.89 20.49
CA PRO A 414 -7.88 -13.49 19.21
C PRO A 414 -7.63 -11.99 19.17
N LYS A 415 -6.48 -11.61 18.60
CA LYS A 415 -6.09 -10.23 18.33
C LYS A 415 -5.57 -10.11 16.90
N LEU A 416 -6.28 -9.35 16.07
CA LEU A 416 -5.85 -9.04 14.70
C LEU A 416 -4.61 -8.15 14.71
N SER A 417 -3.69 -8.45 13.81
CA SER A 417 -2.38 -7.82 13.69
C SER A 417 -2.00 -7.59 12.23
N ASP A 418 -0.92 -6.87 12.00
CA ASP A 418 -0.37 -6.54 10.68
C ASP A 418 -1.30 -5.68 9.80
N PHE A 419 -1.39 -4.39 10.15
CA PHE A 419 -2.16 -3.39 9.41
C PHE A 419 -1.37 -2.79 8.24
N GLY A 420 -0.25 -3.41 7.83
CA GLY A 420 0.65 -2.84 6.83
C GLY A 420 0.01 -2.64 5.46
N LEU A 421 -1.05 -3.38 5.15
CA LEU A 421 -1.82 -3.26 3.90
C LEU A 421 -3.14 -2.51 4.07
N ALA A 422 -3.46 -2.06 5.28
CA ALA A 422 -4.75 -1.49 5.60
C ALA A 422 -5.06 -0.21 4.81
N LYS A 423 -6.35 0.06 4.60
CA LYS A 423 -6.88 1.21 3.86
C LYS A 423 -7.90 1.96 4.71
N LEU A 424 -7.73 3.27 4.79
CA LEU A 424 -8.74 4.18 5.34
C LEU A 424 -9.72 4.54 4.23
N LEU A 425 -11.01 4.37 4.51
CA LEU A 425 -12.11 4.71 3.64
C LEU A 425 -13.02 5.67 4.40
N GLY A 426 -12.95 6.97 4.03
CA GLY A 426 -13.85 7.99 4.56
C GLY A 426 -15.31 7.63 4.30
N ARG A 427 -16.22 8.04 5.19
CA ARG A 427 -17.64 7.64 5.13
C ARG A 427 -18.38 8.18 3.90
N GLU A 428 -17.83 9.21 3.25
CA GLU A 428 -18.28 9.76 1.98
C GLU A 428 -17.92 8.87 0.77
N PHE A 429 -17.01 7.91 0.93
CA PHE A 429 -16.57 7.00 -0.12
C PHE A 429 -17.10 5.58 0.13
N SER A 430 -17.54 4.92 -0.95
CA SER A 430 -18.04 3.55 -0.89
C SER A 430 -16.99 2.49 -1.25
N ARG A 431 -15.90 2.88 -1.93
CA ARG A 431 -14.85 1.97 -2.43
C ARG A 431 -13.49 2.67 -2.43
N VAL A 432 -12.41 1.87 -2.37
CA VAL A 432 -11.02 2.35 -2.50
C VAL A 432 -10.30 1.60 -3.62
N LEU A 433 -9.66 2.33 -4.54
CA LEU A 433 -8.78 1.74 -5.52
C LEU A 433 -7.42 1.48 -4.88
N THR A 434 -6.93 0.24 -4.93
CA THR A 434 -5.64 -0.13 -4.37
C THR A 434 -4.97 -1.20 -5.23
N THR A 435 -3.64 -1.25 -5.21
CA THR A 435 -2.88 -2.34 -5.82
C THR A 435 -3.32 -3.69 -5.25
N MET A 436 -3.36 -4.72 -6.11
CA MET A 436 -3.60 -6.11 -5.72
C MET A 436 -2.42 -6.62 -4.88
N ARG A 437 -2.52 -6.44 -3.56
CA ARG A 437 -1.51 -6.85 -2.57
C ARG A 437 -2.24 -7.50 -1.41
N GLY A 438 -1.92 -8.76 -1.16
CA GLY A 438 -2.47 -9.58 -0.08
C GLY A 438 -2.01 -11.03 -0.28
N THR A 439 -2.59 -11.95 0.47
CA THR A 439 -2.19 -13.36 0.45
C THR A 439 -3.02 -14.15 -0.56
N VAL A 440 -2.36 -14.80 -1.52
CA VAL A 440 -3.01 -15.70 -2.50
C VAL A 440 -3.84 -16.75 -1.76
N GLY A 441 -5.08 -16.96 -2.20
CA GLY A 441 -6.06 -17.82 -1.51
C GLY A 441 -7.04 -17.07 -0.60
N TYR A 442 -6.69 -15.86 -0.13
CA TYR A 442 -7.60 -15.03 0.69
C TYR A 442 -8.12 -13.79 -0.07
N LEU A 443 -7.55 -13.47 -1.23
CA LEU A 443 -7.96 -12.33 -2.05
C LEU A 443 -9.37 -12.53 -2.64
N ALA A 444 -10.23 -11.53 -2.44
CA ALA A 444 -11.57 -11.52 -3.02
C ALA A 444 -11.54 -11.37 -4.56
N PRO A 445 -12.50 -11.96 -5.30
CA PRO A 445 -12.53 -11.93 -6.77
C PRO A 445 -12.43 -10.52 -7.37
N GLU A 446 -13.19 -9.56 -6.84
CA GLU A 446 -13.19 -8.18 -7.34
C GLU A 446 -11.83 -7.49 -7.19
N TRP A 447 -11.04 -7.91 -6.20
CA TRP A 447 -9.71 -7.39 -5.96
C TRP A 447 -8.69 -8.00 -6.93
N VAL A 448 -8.82 -9.29 -7.23
CA VAL A 448 -8.02 -9.99 -8.26
C VAL A 448 -8.32 -9.43 -9.66
N SER A 449 -9.56 -9.01 -9.92
CA SER A 449 -9.93 -8.33 -11.18
C SER A 449 -9.43 -6.88 -11.28
N GLY A 450 -8.77 -6.34 -10.24
CA GLY A 450 -8.23 -4.98 -10.23
C GLY A 450 -9.29 -3.89 -10.07
N VAL A 451 -10.50 -4.23 -9.63
CA VAL A 451 -11.58 -3.27 -9.34
C VAL A 451 -11.36 -2.69 -7.94
N ALA A 452 -11.88 -1.48 -7.69
CA ALA A 452 -11.86 -0.86 -6.37
C ALA A 452 -12.55 -1.76 -5.33
N ILE A 453 -11.91 -1.95 -4.18
CA ILE A 453 -12.38 -2.84 -3.12
C ILE A 453 -13.26 -2.12 -2.11
N THR A 454 -14.04 -2.89 -1.37
CA THR A 454 -14.87 -2.46 -0.25
C THR A 454 -14.50 -3.27 1.00
N PRO A 455 -15.05 -2.95 2.19
CA PRO A 455 -14.88 -3.81 3.37
C PRO A 455 -15.30 -5.27 3.15
N ARG A 456 -16.07 -5.57 2.08
CA ARG A 456 -16.45 -6.93 1.69
C ARG A 456 -15.27 -7.79 1.21
N ALA A 457 -14.13 -7.19 0.88
CA ALA A 457 -12.91 -7.93 0.59
C ALA A 457 -12.35 -8.63 1.85
N ASP A 458 -12.42 -7.97 3.00
CA ASP A 458 -12.06 -8.59 4.29
C ASP A 458 -13.08 -9.66 4.70
N VAL A 459 -14.38 -9.46 4.38
CA VAL A 459 -15.43 -10.47 4.63
C VAL A 459 -15.10 -11.76 3.88
N TYR A 460 -14.70 -11.66 2.61
CA TYR A 460 -14.25 -12.82 1.83
C TYR A 460 -13.06 -13.51 2.49
N SER A 461 -12.02 -12.74 2.83
CA SER A 461 -10.81 -13.24 3.50
C SER A 461 -11.14 -13.94 4.84
N PHE A 462 -12.08 -13.39 5.61
CA PHE A 462 -12.60 -13.97 6.84
C PHE A 462 -13.31 -15.31 6.58
N GLY A 463 -14.17 -15.39 5.55
CA GLY A 463 -14.82 -16.64 5.15
C GLY A 463 -13.82 -17.74 4.81
N MET A 464 -12.75 -17.40 4.07
CA MET A 464 -11.64 -18.31 3.79
C MET A 464 -10.94 -18.77 5.07
N MET A 465 -10.66 -17.88 6.01
CA MET A 465 -10.07 -18.22 7.30
C MET A 465 -10.98 -19.14 8.14
N LEU A 466 -12.30 -18.94 8.11
CA LEU A 466 -13.25 -19.80 8.81
C LEU A 466 -13.20 -21.24 8.31
N LEU A 467 -13.06 -21.44 7.00
CA LEU A 467 -12.94 -22.78 6.41
C LEU A 467 -11.72 -23.54 6.95
N GLU A 468 -10.58 -22.87 7.09
CA GLU A 468 -9.38 -23.47 7.68
C GLU A 468 -9.51 -23.69 9.18
N LEU A 469 -10.22 -22.80 9.87
CA LEU A 469 -10.45 -22.92 11.31
C LEU A 469 -11.30 -24.16 11.62
N VAL A 470 -12.34 -24.43 10.83
CA VAL A 470 -13.22 -25.60 10.98
C VAL A 470 -12.47 -26.89 10.66
N SER A 471 -11.73 -26.91 9.54
CA SER A 471 -11.10 -28.14 9.02
C SER A 471 -9.73 -28.43 9.60
N GLY A 472 -9.04 -27.42 10.13
CA GLY A 472 -7.63 -27.52 10.48
C GLY A 472 -6.71 -27.72 9.27
N MET A 473 -7.20 -27.56 8.05
CA MET A 473 -6.46 -27.73 6.79
C MET A 473 -6.26 -26.39 6.09
N ARG A 474 -5.15 -26.24 5.35
CA ARG A 474 -4.95 -25.05 4.51
C ARG A 474 -5.93 -25.07 3.34
N ASN A 475 -6.46 -23.89 2.98
CA ASN A 475 -7.34 -23.74 1.82
C ASN A 475 -6.65 -24.13 0.50
N PHE A 476 -5.33 -23.93 0.43
CA PHE A 476 -4.49 -24.33 -0.69
C PHE A 476 -3.27 -25.06 -0.13
N ASP A 477 -3.20 -26.38 -0.38
CA ASP A 477 -2.05 -27.21 -0.04
C ASP A 477 -1.62 -28.01 -1.28
N PRO A 478 -0.52 -27.63 -1.96
CA PRO A 478 -0.05 -28.33 -3.15
C PRO A 478 0.57 -29.71 -2.84
N THR A 479 0.69 -30.10 -1.57
CA THR A 479 1.36 -31.35 -1.15
C THR A 479 0.39 -32.47 -0.75
N ASN A 480 -0.92 -32.22 -0.74
CA ASN A 480 -1.92 -33.17 -0.27
C ASN A 480 -2.51 -33.98 -1.44
N ASP A 481 -2.25 -35.29 -1.46
CA ASP A 481 -2.67 -36.27 -2.50
C ASP A 481 -4.20 -36.55 -2.53
N ARG A 482 -4.99 -35.87 -1.69
CA ARG A 482 -6.46 -35.88 -1.80
C ARG A 482 -6.85 -35.00 -3.00
N GLU A 483 -6.76 -35.56 -4.21
CA GLU A 483 -7.40 -35.08 -5.43
C GLU A 483 -7.25 -33.58 -5.74
N GLY A 484 -6.07 -32.96 -5.53
CA GLY A 484 -5.74 -31.64 -6.11
C GLY A 484 -6.79 -30.52 -5.95
N THR A 485 -7.71 -30.63 -4.99
CA THR A 485 -8.95 -29.86 -4.96
C THR A 485 -8.80 -28.75 -3.95
N PHE A 486 -8.98 -27.52 -4.41
CA PHE A 486 -9.05 -26.34 -3.56
C PHE A 486 -10.12 -26.57 -2.49
N PHE A 487 -9.72 -26.75 -1.22
CA PHE A 487 -10.60 -27.14 -0.10
C PHE A 487 -11.91 -26.33 -0.02
N PRO A 488 -11.92 -25.01 -0.29
CA PRO A 488 -13.14 -24.23 -0.34
C PRO A 488 -14.20 -24.73 -1.32
N VAL A 489 -13.80 -25.32 -2.46
CA VAL A 489 -14.73 -25.92 -3.44
C VAL A 489 -15.47 -27.06 -2.78
N TRP A 490 -14.73 -27.97 -2.15
CA TRP A 490 -15.31 -29.13 -1.47
C TRP A 490 -16.23 -28.70 -0.32
N ALA A 491 -15.77 -27.78 0.53
CA ALA A 491 -16.55 -27.28 1.64
C ALA A 491 -17.85 -26.58 1.18
N ALA A 492 -17.78 -25.70 0.17
CA ALA A 492 -18.95 -25.01 -0.36
C ALA A 492 -19.96 -25.98 -0.99
N ARG A 493 -19.48 -27.05 -1.63
CA ARG A 493 -20.35 -28.10 -2.18
C ARG A 493 -21.10 -28.84 -1.08
N GLN A 494 -20.39 -29.33 -0.07
CA GLN A 494 -21.02 -30.03 1.06
C GLN A 494 -22.08 -29.17 1.77
N VAL A 495 -21.79 -27.88 1.96
CA VAL A 495 -22.72 -26.94 2.62
C VAL A 495 -23.93 -26.64 1.74
N SER A 496 -23.74 -26.37 0.44
CA SER A 496 -24.84 -26.00 -0.48
C SER A 496 -25.77 -27.16 -0.81
N GLU A 497 -25.25 -28.39 -0.88
CA GLU A 497 -26.03 -29.62 -1.08
C GLU A 497 -26.76 -30.06 0.21
N GLY A 498 -26.53 -29.38 1.34
CA GLY A 498 -27.14 -29.71 2.63
C GLY A 498 -26.63 -31.03 3.23
N VAL A 499 -25.42 -31.45 2.85
CA VAL A 499 -24.77 -32.67 3.35
C VAL A 499 -24.28 -32.47 4.79
N ASN A 500 -23.98 -33.58 5.48
CA ASN A 500 -23.47 -33.55 6.85
C ASN A 500 -22.16 -32.74 6.97
N VAL A 501 -22.28 -31.52 7.47
CA VAL A 501 -21.17 -30.57 7.70
C VAL A 501 -20.11 -31.08 8.66
N LEU A 502 -20.38 -32.14 9.45
CA LEU A 502 -19.37 -32.76 10.31
C LEU A 502 -18.20 -33.34 9.52
N ASN A 503 -18.40 -33.69 8.24
CA ASN A 503 -17.31 -34.14 7.38
C ASN A 503 -16.26 -33.04 7.17
N LEU A 504 -16.62 -31.77 7.34
CA LEU A 504 -15.70 -30.63 7.20
C LEU A 504 -14.89 -30.38 8.47
N LEU A 505 -15.27 -30.99 9.60
CA LEU A 505 -14.63 -30.77 10.89
C LEU A 505 -13.26 -31.43 10.92
N ASP A 506 -12.30 -30.75 11.53
CA ASP A 506 -10.97 -31.29 11.80
C ASP A 506 -11.03 -32.66 12.50
N ASP A 507 -10.51 -33.69 11.82
CA ASP A 507 -10.51 -35.08 12.29
C ASP A 507 -9.89 -35.22 13.70
N ARG A 508 -8.94 -34.35 14.05
CA ARG A 508 -8.27 -34.36 15.38
C ARG A 508 -9.21 -34.01 16.53
N LEU A 509 -10.36 -33.40 16.25
CA LEU A 509 -11.40 -33.12 17.25
C LEU A 509 -12.24 -34.35 17.60
N ASN A 510 -12.12 -35.45 16.85
CA ASN A 510 -12.87 -36.70 17.08
C ASN A 510 -14.40 -36.48 17.21
N GLY A 511 -14.95 -35.55 16.43
CA GLY A 511 -16.37 -35.20 16.48
C GLY A 511 -16.80 -34.41 17.72
N ASN A 512 -15.88 -34.00 18.59
CA ASN A 512 -16.19 -33.20 19.79
C ASN A 512 -16.39 -31.72 19.42
N ALA A 513 -17.54 -31.43 18.83
CA ALA A 513 -17.99 -30.10 18.46
C ALA A 513 -19.50 -29.97 18.60
N ASP A 514 -19.98 -28.74 18.82
CA ASP A 514 -21.41 -28.45 18.80
C ASP A 514 -21.89 -28.41 17.33
N LEU A 515 -22.81 -29.31 16.98
CA LEU A 515 -23.27 -29.47 15.60
C LEU A 515 -23.96 -28.21 15.05
N GLU A 516 -24.71 -27.49 15.89
CA GLU A 516 -25.38 -26.27 15.45
C GLU A 516 -24.36 -25.16 15.18
N GLU A 517 -23.35 -25.02 16.04
CA GLU A 517 -22.23 -24.11 15.83
C GLU A 517 -21.45 -24.43 14.56
N VAL A 518 -21.13 -25.72 14.31
CA VAL A 518 -20.44 -26.18 13.10
C VAL A 518 -21.27 -25.84 11.86
N CYS A 519 -22.57 -26.15 11.86
CA CYS A 519 -23.46 -25.84 10.75
C CYS A 519 -23.53 -24.33 10.49
N ARG A 520 -23.62 -23.53 11.56
CA ARG A 520 -23.71 -22.08 11.49
C ARG A 520 -22.45 -21.46 10.92
N ILE A 521 -21.27 -21.88 11.40
CA ILE A 521 -19.99 -21.32 10.95
C ILE A 521 -19.68 -21.71 9.49
N CYS A 522 -20.02 -22.94 9.07
CA CYS A 522 -19.86 -23.38 7.69
C CYS A 522 -20.78 -22.58 6.74
N LYS A 523 -22.04 -22.39 7.11
CA LYS A 523 -22.98 -21.57 6.32
C LYS A 523 -22.51 -20.12 6.18
N VAL A 524 -22.10 -19.48 7.29
CA VAL A 524 -21.64 -18.08 7.22
C VAL A 524 -20.32 -17.97 6.45
N ALA A 525 -19.41 -18.93 6.56
CA ALA A 525 -18.19 -18.96 5.76
C ALA A 525 -18.51 -18.99 4.26
N CYS A 526 -19.43 -19.86 3.83
CA CYS A 526 -19.87 -19.95 2.45
C CYS A 526 -20.62 -18.69 1.95
N TRP A 527 -21.38 -18.01 2.82
CA TRP A 527 -21.95 -16.68 2.50
C TRP A 527 -20.88 -15.58 2.39
N CYS A 528 -19.82 -15.66 3.17
CA CYS A 528 -18.72 -14.70 3.14
C CYS A 528 -17.91 -14.78 1.84
N ILE A 529 -17.81 -15.96 1.22
CA ILE A 529 -16.98 -16.20 0.02
C ILE A 529 -17.74 -16.11 -1.31
N GLN A 530 -18.94 -15.52 -1.33
CA GLN A 530 -19.71 -15.33 -2.57
C GLN A 530 -18.99 -14.39 -3.55
N ASP A 531 -19.06 -14.66 -4.86
CA ASP A 531 -18.38 -13.85 -5.88
C ASP A 531 -18.86 -12.41 -5.89
N ASN A 532 -20.18 -12.23 -5.82
CA ASN A 532 -20.78 -10.92 -5.75
C ASN A 532 -20.68 -10.36 -4.32
N GLU A 533 -19.84 -9.34 -4.14
CA GLU A 533 -19.62 -8.68 -2.84
C GLU A 533 -20.92 -8.22 -2.15
N LYS A 534 -21.98 -7.92 -2.91
CA LYS A 534 -23.28 -7.48 -2.37
C LYS A 534 -24.05 -8.60 -1.66
N GLN A 535 -23.76 -9.86 -1.99
CA GLN A 535 -24.39 -11.03 -1.36
C GLN A 535 -23.69 -11.43 -0.06
N ARG A 536 -22.46 -10.99 0.15
CA ARG A 536 -21.74 -11.25 1.39
C ARG A 536 -22.49 -10.54 2.54
N PRO A 537 -22.47 -11.06 3.78
CA PRO A 537 -23.00 -10.36 4.97
C PRO A 537 -22.03 -9.27 5.46
N SER A 538 -22.54 -8.26 6.20
CA SER A 538 -21.63 -7.31 6.88
C SER A 538 -21.00 -8.00 8.09
N MET A 539 -19.87 -7.50 8.58
CA MET A 539 -19.22 -8.15 9.73
C MET A 539 -20.06 -8.04 11.00
N GLY A 540 -20.82 -6.96 11.20
CA GLY A 540 -21.80 -6.87 12.28
C GLY A 540 -22.89 -7.94 12.17
N HIS A 541 -23.39 -8.21 10.95
CA HIS A 541 -24.35 -9.30 10.72
C HIS A 541 -23.69 -10.68 10.98
N VAL A 542 -22.45 -10.88 10.55
CA VAL A 542 -21.68 -12.10 10.83
C VAL A 542 -21.54 -12.34 12.34
N VAL A 543 -21.26 -11.29 13.12
CA VAL A 543 -21.21 -11.38 14.59
C VAL A 543 -22.55 -11.86 15.15
N GLN A 544 -23.66 -11.25 14.73
CA GLN A 544 -25.00 -11.63 15.21
C GLN A 544 -25.38 -13.07 14.83
N ILE A 545 -24.98 -13.52 13.63
CA ILE A 545 -25.11 -14.92 13.23
C ILE A 545 -24.30 -15.81 14.18
N LEU A 546 -23.01 -15.54 14.38
CA LEU A 546 -22.15 -16.37 15.24
C LEU A 546 -22.58 -16.36 16.71
N GLU A 547 -23.25 -15.29 17.18
CA GLU A 547 -23.85 -15.25 18.52
C GLU A 547 -25.15 -16.07 18.63
N GLY A 548 -25.68 -16.56 17.51
CA GLY A 548 -26.89 -17.39 17.46
C GLY A 548 -28.19 -16.60 17.38
N PHE A 549 -28.14 -15.29 17.13
CA PHE A 549 -29.35 -14.45 17.03
C PHE A 549 -30.13 -14.64 15.72
N PHE A 550 -29.45 -15.08 14.65
CA PHE A 550 -30.06 -15.29 13.34
C PHE A 550 -29.76 -16.68 12.79
N ASN A 551 -30.80 -17.29 12.22
CA ASN A 551 -30.64 -18.48 11.40
C ASN A 551 -30.16 -18.11 10.01
N VAL A 552 -29.23 -18.91 9.48
CA VAL A 552 -28.64 -18.70 8.15
C VAL A 552 -29.24 -19.71 7.18
N SER A 553 -29.76 -19.20 6.05
CA SER A 553 -30.20 -20.04 4.93
C SER A 553 -29.02 -20.74 4.26
N LEU A 554 -29.30 -21.81 3.51
CA LEU A 554 -28.25 -22.47 2.72
C LEU A 554 -27.70 -21.48 1.68
N PRO A 555 -26.37 -21.27 1.63
CA PRO A 555 -25.74 -20.43 0.64
C PRO A 555 -25.71 -21.13 -0.73
N PRO A 556 -25.82 -20.38 -1.83
CA PRO A 556 -25.55 -20.94 -3.15
C PRO A 556 -24.06 -21.28 -3.29
N MET A 557 -23.74 -22.24 -4.16
CA MET A 557 -22.37 -22.53 -4.55
C MET A 557 -21.75 -21.28 -5.22
N PRO A 558 -20.59 -20.79 -4.77
CA PRO A 558 -19.89 -19.69 -5.45
C PRO A 558 -19.53 -20.11 -6.89
N ARG A 559 -19.83 -19.26 -7.87
CA ARG A 559 -19.66 -19.55 -9.31
C ARG A 559 -18.19 -19.80 -9.67
N PHE A 560 -17.26 -19.03 -9.09
CA PHE A 560 -15.84 -19.27 -9.32
C PHE A 560 -15.41 -20.67 -8.87
N LEU A 561 -15.92 -21.13 -7.71
CA LEU A 561 -15.66 -22.47 -7.20
C LEU A 561 -16.35 -23.55 -8.03
N GLN A 562 -17.55 -23.26 -8.56
CA GLN A 562 -18.27 -24.14 -9.48
C GLN A 562 -17.51 -24.33 -10.80
N GLY A 563 -16.91 -23.28 -11.36
CA GLY A 563 -16.05 -23.38 -12.54
C GLY A 563 -14.84 -24.28 -12.32
N ILE A 564 -14.19 -24.19 -11.15
CA ILE A 564 -13.07 -25.07 -10.77
C ILE A 564 -13.53 -26.53 -10.61
N SER A 565 -14.71 -26.78 -10.02
CA SER A 565 -15.24 -28.14 -9.90
C SER A 565 -15.58 -28.76 -11.26
N ASP A 566 -16.11 -27.95 -12.18
CA ASP A 566 -16.54 -28.43 -13.49
C ASP A 566 -15.33 -28.73 -14.40
N GLU A 567 -14.26 -27.93 -14.33
CA GLU A 567 -12.98 -28.22 -15.02
C GLU A 567 -12.26 -29.45 -14.45
N GLY A 568 -12.38 -29.73 -13.14
CA GLY A 568 -11.84 -30.95 -12.53
C GLY A 568 -12.59 -32.23 -12.95
N SER A 569 -13.83 -32.10 -13.40
CA SER A 569 -14.69 -33.24 -13.77
C SER A 569 -14.55 -33.69 -15.23
N THR A 570 -13.93 -32.91 -16.11
CA THR A 570 -13.75 -33.27 -17.54
C THR A 570 -12.59 -34.24 -17.81
N TYR A 571 -11.78 -34.60 -16.80
CA TYR A 571 -10.75 -35.65 -16.92
C TYR A 571 -11.25 -37.07 -16.59
N PHE A 572 -12.47 -37.21 -16.08
CA PHE A 572 -13.07 -38.50 -15.72
C PHE A 572 -14.29 -38.83 -16.58
N SER A 573 -14.08 -38.90 -17.90
CA SER A 573 -14.91 -39.78 -18.74
C SER A 573 -14.00 -40.51 -19.71
N SER A 574 -13.54 -41.69 -19.29
CA SER A 574 -12.89 -42.65 -20.17
C SER A 574 -13.89 -43.10 -21.25
N PRO A 575 -13.53 -43.08 -22.54
CA PRO A 575 -14.35 -43.70 -23.56
C PRO A 575 -14.24 -45.22 -23.44
N THR A 576 -15.40 -45.88 -23.39
CA THR A 576 -15.57 -47.33 -23.61
C THR A 576 -15.09 -47.76 -24.97
#